data_AF-A0A218ZKP9-F1
#
_entry.id   AF-A0A218ZKP9-F1
#
_cell.length_a   1.000
_cell.length_b   1.000
_cell.length_c   1.000
_cell.angle_alpha   90.00
_cell.angle_beta   90.00
_cell.angle_gamma   90.00
#
_symmetry.space_group_name_H-M   'P 1'
#
loop_
_entity.id
_entity.type
_entity.pdbx_description
1 polymer ?
#
loop_
_entity_poly.entity_id
_entity_poly.type
_entity_poly.pdbx_seq_one_letter_code
_entity_poly.pdbx_strand_id
1 'polypeptide(L)'
;MNVKNAALVASYAASSGMLIKCPYCGAKTISLSDHCVCSWCEALIHKKISETSSGALSQAVSAIGQSYSSKDYNAAVSSCDSAYAASKSAWFLYLKGIILLSASNNETSLISYDKPGFMEENAAHRAAASKLYADSRLSLYKAISEAGKVSADSKALDTTFLQFIASFKLKDKAGAKHYLNELSEMGNTLASSYAKMLLFNLNGLYEESLMHAESLLTKKSFSVGALYYASLALFKLRKIPDAKALVGEAIKYISTPSALALHDDIMSFGKI
;
A
#
# COMPACT_ATOMS: atom_id res chain seq x y z
N MET A 1 -6.73 -11.52 18.41
CA MET A 1 -7.42 -11.50 17.11
C MET A 1 -8.24 -12.75 16.86
N ASN A 2 -9.54 -12.55 16.61
CA ASN A 2 -10.45 -13.59 16.15
C ASN A 2 -10.48 -13.66 14.60
N VAL A 3 -9.72 -14.60 14.01
CA VAL A 3 -9.59 -14.75 12.54
C VAL A 3 -10.92 -15.08 11.87
N LYS A 4 -11.74 -15.95 12.48
CA LYS A 4 -13.06 -16.31 11.95
C LYS A 4 -13.95 -15.07 11.83
N ASN A 5 -13.94 -14.20 12.83
CA ASN A 5 -14.68 -12.95 12.79
C ASN A 5 -14.13 -12.00 11.71
N ALA A 6 -12.80 -11.87 11.58
CA ALA A 6 -12.20 -11.05 10.53
C ALA A 6 -12.62 -11.49 9.12
N ALA A 7 -12.61 -12.79 8.84
CA ALA A 7 -13.06 -13.34 7.56
C ALA A 7 -14.55 -13.08 7.30
N LEU A 8 -15.40 -13.22 8.34
CA LEU A 8 -16.83 -12.90 8.23
C LEU A 8 -17.08 -11.42 7.93
N VAL A 9 -16.31 -10.51 8.54
CA VAL A 9 -16.41 -9.07 8.25
C VAL A 9 -15.97 -8.76 6.82
N ALA A 10 -14.92 -9.41 6.32
CA ALA A 10 -14.46 -9.25 4.93
C ALA A 10 -15.52 -9.74 3.92
N SER A 11 -16.09 -10.92 4.15
CA SER A 11 -17.20 -11.44 3.33
C SER A 11 -18.43 -10.54 3.37
N TYR A 12 -18.77 -10.00 4.54
CA TYR A 12 -19.84 -9.02 4.69
C TYR A 12 -19.55 -7.73 3.90
N ALA A 13 -18.32 -7.20 3.98
CA ALA A 13 -17.90 -6.03 3.22
C ALA A 13 -18.03 -6.24 1.71
N ALA A 14 -17.62 -7.41 1.20
CA ALA A 14 -17.77 -7.76 -0.21
C ALA A 14 -19.26 -7.82 -0.63
N SER A 15 -20.12 -8.40 0.21
CA SER A 15 -21.56 -8.51 -0.05
C SER A 15 -22.32 -7.18 0.02
N SER A 16 -21.76 -6.16 0.70
CA SER A 16 -22.41 -4.84 0.83
C SER A 16 -22.52 -4.08 -0.50
N GLY A 17 -21.72 -4.46 -1.51
CA GLY A 17 -21.65 -3.76 -2.80
C GLY A 17 -20.95 -2.39 -2.75
N MET A 18 -20.50 -1.92 -1.59
CA MET A 18 -19.84 -0.63 -1.46
C MET A 18 -18.38 -0.71 -1.96
N LEU A 19 -18.16 -0.25 -3.18
CA LEU A 19 -16.85 -0.14 -3.82
C LEU A 19 -16.48 1.33 -4.02
N ILE A 20 -15.34 1.75 -3.45
CA ILE A 20 -14.79 3.09 -3.65
C ILE A 20 -13.65 3.00 -4.66
N LYS A 21 -13.74 3.77 -5.75
CA LYS A 21 -12.65 3.90 -6.72
C LYS A 21 -11.60 4.85 -6.16
N CYS A 22 -10.34 4.43 -6.07
CA CYS A 22 -9.28 5.32 -5.63
C CYS A 22 -9.05 6.43 -6.67
N PRO A 23 -9.07 7.72 -6.28
CA PRO A 23 -8.89 8.84 -7.21
C PRO A 23 -7.45 8.94 -7.75
N TYR A 24 -6.50 8.24 -7.13
CA TYR A 24 -5.08 8.31 -7.50
C TYR A 24 -4.65 7.16 -8.41
N CYS A 25 -5.07 5.92 -8.10
CA CYS A 25 -4.65 4.74 -8.86
C CYS A 25 -5.76 4.06 -9.66
N GLY A 26 -7.01 4.47 -9.47
CA GLY A 26 -8.16 3.86 -10.13
C GLY A 26 -8.59 2.49 -9.59
N ALA A 27 -7.84 1.90 -8.65
CA ALA A 27 -8.20 0.62 -8.02
C ALA A 27 -9.52 0.74 -7.25
N LYS A 28 -10.36 -0.30 -7.33
CA LYS A 28 -11.61 -0.38 -6.58
C LYS A 28 -11.36 -1.09 -5.26
N THR A 29 -11.73 -0.46 -4.15
CA THR A 29 -11.56 -1.00 -2.80
C THR A 29 -12.93 -1.23 -2.17
N ILE A 30 -13.17 -2.44 -1.65
CA ILE A 30 -14.36 -2.72 -0.84
C ILE A 30 -14.28 -1.92 0.47
N SER A 31 -15.39 -1.33 0.87
CA SER A 31 -15.47 -0.52 2.09
C SER A 31 -16.80 -0.78 2.81
N LEU A 32 -16.85 -0.44 4.10
CA LEU A 32 -18.08 -0.37 4.89
C LEU A 32 -18.39 1.05 5.37
N SER A 33 -17.58 2.03 4.95
CA SER A 33 -17.74 3.44 5.30
C SER A 33 -17.27 4.33 4.16
N ASP A 34 -17.60 5.63 4.22
CA ASP A 34 -17.22 6.61 3.19
C ASP A 34 -15.72 6.95 3.17
N HIS A 35 -14.95 6.42 4.11
CA HIS A 35 -13.52 6.62 4.26
C HIS A 35 -12.82 5.26 4.36
N CYS A 36 -11.88 4.96 3.46
CA CYS A 36 -11.10 3.73 3.54
C CYS A 36 -9.66 3.93 3.09
N VAL A 37 -8.84 2.91 3.27
CA VAL A 37 -7.48 2.87 2.74
C VAL A 37 -7.50 1.99 1.49
N CYS A 38 -7.01 2.52 0.37
CA CYS A 38 -6.97 1.83 -0.91
C CYS A 38 -6.20 0.51 -0.79
N SER A 39 -6.78 -0.59 -1.27
CA SER A 39 -6.17 -1.93 -1.19
C SER A 39 -4.89 -2.09 -2.03
N TRP A 40 -4.64 -1.18 -2.97
CA TRP A 40 -3.51 -1.26 -3.89
C TRP A 40 -2.38 -0.27 -3.56
N CYS A 41 -2.68 1.04 -3.56
CA CYS A 41 -1.68 2.07 -3.27
C CYS A 41 -1.67 2.53 -1.81
N GLU A 42 -2.54 1.99 -0.95
CA GLU A 42 -2.64 2.37 0.46
C GLU A 42 -2.94 3.86 0.68
N ALA A 43 -3.48 4.57 -0.32
CA ALA A 43 -3.93 5.93 -0.15
C ALA A 43 -5.18 6.00 0.73
N LEU A 44 -5.26 7.01 1.61
CA LEU A 44 -6.49 7.30 2.33
C LEU A 44 -7.47 7.96 1.35
N ILE A 45 -8.64 7.32 1.15
CA ILE A 45 -9.63 7.75 0.16
C ILE A 45 -10.96 8.07 0.83
N HIS A 46 -11.62 9.11 0.34
CA HIS A 46 -12.99 9.47 0.71
C HIS A 46 -13.89 9.34 -0.52
N LYS A 47 -15.06 8.70 -0.36
CA LYS A 47 -16.08 8.52 -1.40
C LYS A 47 -16.35 9.78 -2.24
N LYS A 48 -16.52 10.95 -1.62
CA LYS A 48 -16.80 12.22 -2.33
C LYS A 48 -15.71 12.61 -3.35
N ILE A 49 -14.45 12.28 -3.07
CA ILE A 49 -13.31 12.59 -3.95
C ILE A 49 -13.24 11.59 -5.12
N SER A 50 -13.77 10.37 -4.94
CA SER A 50 -13.75 9.34 -5.99
C SER A 50 -14.68 9.65 -7.18
N GLU A 51 -15.68 10.50 -6.97
CA GLU A 51 -16.76 10.76 -7.94
C GLU A 51 -16.49 11.98 -8.85
N THR A 52 -15.42 12.74 -8.62
CA THR A 52 -15.23 14.10 -9.19
C THR A 52 -14.19 14.22 -10.31
N SER A 53 -13.61 13.14 -10.83
CA SER A 53 -12.58 13.23 -11.88
C SER A 53 -13.15 13.12 -13.31
N SER A 54 -13.31 14.26 -13.99
CA SER A 54 -13.59 14.33 -15.44
C SER A 54 -12.35 14.82 -16.22
N GLY A 55 -12.16 14.29 -17.43
CA GLY A 55 -11.12 14.77 -18.37
C GLY A 55 -9.75 14.08 -18.23
N ALA A 56 -8.68 14.84 -18.51
CA ALA A 56 -7.30 14.33 -18.64
C ALA A 56 -6.78 13.61 -17.38
N LEU A 57 -7.18 14.05 -16.18
CA LEU A 57 -6.79 13.39 -14.93
C LEU A 57 -7.36 11.97 -14.82
N SER A 58 -8.62 11.77 -15.22
CA SER A 58 -9.28 10.46 -15.18
C SER A 58 -8.65 9.47 -16.16
N GLN A 59 -8.25 9.97 -17.34
CA GLN A 59 -7.49 9.19 -18.33
C GLN A 59 -6.12 8.79 -17.79
N ALA A 60 -5.36 9.73 -17.22
CA ALA A 60 -4.05 9.45 -16.63
C ALA A 60 -4.15 8.42 -15.48
N VAL A 61 -5.11 8.58 -14.56
CA VAL A 61 -5.35 7.63 -13.46
C VAL A 61 -5.68 6.23 -13.97
N SER A 62 -6.49 6.12 -15.02
CA SER A 62 -6.84 4.83 -15.62
C SER A 62 -5.63 4.17 -16.31
N ALA A 63 -4.80 4.97 -16.98
CA ALA A 63 -3.58 4.52 -17.64
C ALA A 63 -2.52 4.00 -16.66
N ILE A 64 -2.43 4.57 -15.44
CA ILE A 64 -1.51 4.09 -14.39
C ILE A 64 -1.80 2.61 -14.08
N GLY A 65 -3.06 2.28 -13.77
CA GLY A 65 -3.45 0.93 -13.39
C GLY A 65 -3.27 -0.09 -14.53
N GLN A 66 -3.62 0.31 -15.77
CA GLN A 66 -3.44 -0.55 -16.95
C GLN A 66 -1.96 -0.85 -17.22
N SER A 67 -1.12 0.18 -17.26
CA SER A 67 0.31 0.05 -17.54
C SER A 67 1.03 -0.74 -16.45
N TYR A 68 0.66 -0.53 -15.18
CA TYR A 68 1.21 -1.33 -14.08
C TYR A 68 0.85 -2.81 -14.20
N SER A 69 -0.39 -3.12 -14.56
CA SER A 69 -0.87 -4.50 -14.71
C SER A 69 -0.18 -5.23 -15.85
N SER A 70 0.19 -4.53 -16.93
CA SER A 70 0.98 -5.06 -18.03
C SER A 70 2.50 -5.06 -17.76
N LYS A 71 2.93 -4.72 -16.54
CA LYS A 71 4.35 -4.54 -16.15
C LYS A 71 5.10 -3.50 -16.99
N ASP A 72 4.40 -2.58 -17.65
CA ASP A 72 5.00 -1.42 -18.30
C ASP A 72 5.15 -0.29 -17.27
N TYR A 73 6.19 -0.44 -16.44
CA TYR A 73 6.46 0.51 -15.35
C TYR A 73 6.84 1.90 -15.86
N ASN A 74 7.45 2.01 -17.05
CA ASN A 74 7.81 3.29 -17.63
C ASN A 74 6.56 4.09 -18.03
N ALA A 75 5.63 3.46 -18.74
CA ALA A 75 4.35 4.09 -19.09
C ALA A 75 3.52 4.44 -17.84
N ALA A 76 3.56 3.59 -16.81
CA ALA A 76 2.89 3.86 -15.54
C ALA A 76 3.48 5.09 -14.81
N VAL A 77 4.81 5.24 -14.82
CA VAL A 77 5.51 6.41 -14.27
C VAL A 77 5.17 7.68 -15.06
N SER A 78 5.20 7.63 -16.39
CA SER A 78 4.81 8.77 -17.22
C SER A 78 3.37 9.21 -16.96
N SER A 79 2.45 8.25 -16.77
CA SER A 79 1.06 8.55 -16.42
C SER A 79 0.93 9.21 -15.04
N CYS A 80 1.78 8.86 -14.07
CA CYS A 80 1.86 9.57 -12.79
C CYS A 80 2.35 11.01 -12.95
N ASP A 81 3.35 11.24 -13.80
CA ASP A 81 3.86 12.58 -14.09
C ASP A 81 2.79 13.46 -14.76
N SER A 82 2.02 12.92 -15.71
CA SER A 82 0.87 13.60 -16.31
C SER A 82 -0.22 13.92 -15.30
N ALA A 83 -0.57 12.97 -14.42
CA ALA A 83 -1.57 13.18 -13.38
C ALA A 83 -1.12 14.25 -12.37
N TYR A 84 0.15 14.22 -11.96
CA TYR A 84 0.74 15.26 -11.11
C TYR A 84 0.74 16.63 -11.80
N ALA A 85 1.07 16.69 -13.10
CA ALA A 85 1.03 17.95 -13.85
C ALA A 85 -0.37 18.58 -13.85
N ALA A 86 -1.41 17.75 -13.97
CA ALA A 86 -2.80 18.18 -14.03
C ALA A 86 -3.39 18.57 -12.65
N SER A 87 -3.04 17.88 -11.57
CA SER A 87 -3.70 18.07 -10.26
C SER A 87 -2.81 18.67 -9.17
N LYS A 88 -1.48 18.65 -9.36
CA LYS A 88 -0.46 18.99 -8.34
C LYS A 88 -0.58 18.21 -7.02
N SER A 89 -1.26 17.06 -7.03
CA SER A 89 -1.43 16.26 -5.81
C SER A 89 -0.18 15.46 -5.51
N ALA A 90 0.37 15.63 -4.31
CA ALA A 90 1.54 14.88 -3.83
C ALA A 90 1.33 13.35 -3.82
N TRP A 91 0.07 12.88 -3.82
CA TRP A 91 -0.25 11.45 -3.96
C TRP A 91 0.27 10.83 -5.27
N PHE A 92 0.34 11.59 -6.37
CA PHE A 92 0.89 11.10 -7.63
C PHE A 92 2.42 10.95 -7.59
N LEU A 93 3.12 11.79 -6.81
CA LEU A 93 4.55 11.63 -6.54
C LEU A 93 4.81 10.39 -5.68
N TYR A 94 3.98 10.17 -4.66
CA TYR A 94 4.03 8.96 -3.86
C TYR A 94 3.79 7.72 -4.71
N LEU A 95 2.75 7.74 -5.55
CA LEU A 95 2.40 6.62 -6.39
C LEU A 95 3.50 6.27 -7.40
N LYS A 96 4.11 7.29 -8.02
CA LYS A 96 5.33 7.13 -8.82
C LYS A 96 6.44 6.41 -8.04
N GLY A 97 6.65 6.78 -6.77
CA GLY A 97 7.57 6.10 -5.87
C GLY A 97 7.25 4.60 -5.69
N ILE A 98 5.99 4.25 -5.47
CA ILE A 98 5.54 2.85 -5.31
C ILE A 98 5.74 2.03 -6.59
N ILE A 99 5.45 2.62 -7.75
CA ILE A 99 5.63 1.96 -9.06
C ILE A 99 7.11 1.71 -9.33
N LEU A 100 7.98 2.69 -9.10
CA LEU A 100 9.43 2.55 -9.25
C LEU A 100 10.00 1.48 -8.30
N LEU A 101 9.49 1.40 -7.07
CA LEU A 101 9.86 0.34 -6.13
C LEU A 101 9.44 -1.05 -6.65
N SER A 102 8.24 -1.15 -7.24
CA SER A 102 7.77 -2.39 -7.86
C SER A 102 8.61 -2.78 -9.07
N ALA A 103 9.01 -1.81 -9.91
CA ALA A 103 9.90 -2.01 -11.04
C ALA A 103 11.28 -2.52 -10.58
N SER A 104 11.84 -1.92 -9.52
CA SER A 104 13.10 -2.36 -8.90
C SER A 104 13.03 -3.81 -8.40
N ASN A 105 11.93 -4.19 -7.75
CA ASN A 105 11.71 -5.56 -7.31
C ASN A 105 11.57 -6.52 -8.49
N ASN A 106 10.92 -6.10 -9.57
CA ASN A 106 10.79 -6.90 -10.78
C ASN A 106 12.16 -7.14 -11.44
N GLU A 107 13.02 -6.12 -11.55
CA GLU A 107 14.41 -6.29 -12.02
C GLU A 107 15.19 -7.28 -11.14
N THR A 108 15.01 -7.18 -9.82
CA THR A 108 15.65 -8.11 -8.88
C THR A 108 15.16 -9.55 -9.08
N SER A 109 13.87 -9.75 -9.40
CA SER A 109 13.33 -11.10 -9.64
C SER A 109 13.79 -11.76 -10.95
N LEU A 110 14.39 -10.99 -11.87
CA LEU A 110 14.96 -11.53 -13.11
C LEU A 110 16.37 -12.10 -12.93
N ILE A 111 17.01 -11.84 -11.78
CA ILE A 111 18.34 -12.38 -11.47
C ILE A 111 18.23 -13.91 -11.31
N SER A 112 18.98 -14.64 -12.13
CA SER A 112 19.03 -16.10 -12.11
C SER A 112 20.47 -16.59 -12.12
N TYR A 113 20.81 -17.52 -11.21
CA TYR A 113 22.14 -18.11 -11.13
C TYR A 113 22.23 -19.47 -11.86
N ASP A 114 21.13 -19.90 -12.47
CA ASP A 114 20.99 -21.24 -13.06
C ASP A 114 21.29 -21.26 -14.57
N LYS A 115 21.49 -20.10 -15.21
CA LYS A 115 21.71 -19.97 -16.67
C LYS A 115 23.18 -19.83 -17.02
N PRO A 116 23.77 -20.58 -17.96
CA PRO A 116 25.15 -20.32 -18.41
C PRO A 116 25.34 -18.87 -18.90
N GLY A 117 26.44 -18.21 -18.52
CA GLY A 117 26.70 -16.81 -18.91
C GLY A 117 25.96 -15.72 -18.13
N PHE A 118 25.26 -16.08 -17.05
CA PHE A 118 24.39 -15.20 -16.26
C PHE A 118 25.02 -13.94 -15.65
N MET A 119 26.35 -13.84 -15.57
CA MET A 119 27.01 -12.82 -14.76
C MET A 119 26.77 -11.40 -15.28
N GLU A 120 26.84 -11.20 -16.60
CA GLU A 120 26.64 -9.89 -17.24
C GLU A 120 25.17 -9.46 -17.18
N GLU A 121 24.24 -10.36 -17.51
CA GLU A 121 22.79 -10.11 -17.41
C GLU A 121 22.39 -9.78 -15.96
N ASN A 122 22.87 -10.54 -14.98
CA ASN A 122 22.61 -10.27 -13.57
C ASN A 122 23.23 -8.95 -13.12
N ALA A 123 24.38 -8.55 -13.65
CA ALA A 123 24.98 -7.24 -13.34
C ALA A 123 24.10 -6.10 -13.87
N ALA A 124 23.57 -6.22 -15.10
CA ALA A 124 22.65 -5.25 -15.69
C ALA A 124 21.35 -5.12 -14.88
N HIS A 125 20.72 -6.23 -14.51
CA HIS A 125 19.52 -6.22 -13.67
C HIS A 125 19.75 -5.61 -12.29
N ARG A 126 20.89 -5.90 -11.63
CA ARG A 126 21.25 -5.26 -10.35
C ARG A 126 21.44 -3.75 -10.48
N ALA A 127 22.09 -3.30 -11.55
CA ALA A 127 22.29 -1.87 -11.80
C ALA A 127 20.95 -1.16 -12.06
N ALA A 128 20.09 -1.75 -12.89
CA ALA A 128 18.75 -1.23 -13.17
C ALA A 128 17.89 -1.17 -11.89
N ALA A 129 17.85 -2.25 -11.11
CA ALA A 129 17.13 -2.31 -9.84
C ALA A 129 17.59 -1.22 -8.86
N SER A 130 18.90 -1.03 -8.73
CA SER A 130 19.49 -0.02 -7.83
C SER A 130 19.11 1.40 -8.24
N LYS A 131 19.15 1.70 -9.53
CA LYS A 131 18.72 3.00 -10.06
C LYS A 131 17.24 3.27 -9.79
N LEU A 132 16.37 2.31 -10.13
CA LEU A 132 14.93 2.40 -9.89
C LEU A 132 14.59 2.58 -8.40
N TYR A 133 15.34 1.92 -7.52
CA TYR A 133 15.19 2.08 -6.08
C TYR A 133 15.58 3.49 -5.61
N ALA A 134 16.67 4.07 -6.13
CA ALA A 134 17.05 5.44 -5.84
C ALA A 134 16.00 6.46 -6.34
N ASP A 135 15.49 6.29 -7.56
CA ASP A 135 14.45 7.13 -8.15
C ASP A 135 13.12 7.02 -7.38
N SER A 136 12.78 5.83 -6.89
CA SER A 136 11.65 5.59 -5.99
C SER A 136 11.78 6.43 -4.72
N ARG A 137 12.93 6.36 -4.03
CA ARG A 137 13.19 7.14 -2.82
C ARG A 137 13.10 8.64 -3.07
N LEU A 138 13.69 9.13 -4.16
CA LEU A 138 13.60 10.53 -4.55
C LEU A 138 12.14 10.98 -4.72
N SER A 139 11.32 10.16 -5.38
CA SER A 139 9.90 10.44 -5.60
C SER A 139 9.11 10.48 -4.29
N LEU A 140 9.40 9.57 -3.35
CA LEU A 140 8.79 9.56 -2.02
C LEU A 140 9.20 10.78 -1.18
N TYR A 141 10.47 11.20 -1.20
CA TYR A 141 10.89 12.44 -0.53
C TYR A 141 10.22 13.68 -1.13
N LYS A 142 10.09 13.74 -2.46
CA LYS A 142 9.33 14.81 -3.13
C LYS A 142 7.87 14.82 -2.69
N ALA A 143 7.23 13.66 -2.54
CA ALA A 143 5.86 13.56 -2.04
C ALA A 143 5.72 14.12 -0.61
N ILE A 144 6.64 13.77 0.30
CA ILE A 144 6.67 14.31 1.67
C ILE A 144 6.87 15.82 1.68
N SER A 145 7.82 16.32 0.88
CA SER A 145 8.12 17.74 0.78
C SER A 145 6.94 18.53 0.21
N GLU A 146 6.31 18.06 -0.85
CA GLU A 146 5.15 18.71 -1.46
C GLU A 146 3.94 18.73 -0.52
N ALA A 147 3.68 17.60 0.16
CA ALA A 147 2.66 17.52 1.20
C ALA A 147 2.94 18.49 2.38
N GLY A 148 4.21 18.70 2.71
CA GLY A 148 4.62 19.61 3.80
C GLY A 148 4.53 21.10 3.47
N LYS A 149 4.26 21.49 2.22
CA LYS A 149 4.05 22.90 1.84
C LYS A 149 2.68 23.45 2.28
N VAL A 150 1.77 22.56 2.68
CA VAL A 150 0.49 22.95 3.29
C VAL A 150 0.78 23.58 4.67
N SER A 151 0.16 24.73 4.98
CA SER A 151 0.44 25.43 6.24
C SER A 151 0.07 24.56 7.46
N ALA A 152 0.75 24.77 8.58
CA ALA A 152 0.49 24.00 9.81
C ALA A 152 -0.98 24.08 10.25
N ASP A 153 -1.60 25.25 10.13
CA ASP A 153 -3.02 25.49 10.46
C ASP A 153 -4.00 24.85 9.47
N SER A 154 -3.52 24.44 8.28
CA SER A 154 -4.33 23.82 7.22
C SER A 154 -3.97 22.38 6.93
N LYS A 155 -3.12 21.74 7.74
CA LYS A 155 -2.75 20.33 7.58
C LYS A 155 -4.00 19.46 7.58
N ALA A 156 -4.31 18.89 6.42
CA ALA A 156 -5.40 17.94 6.27
C ALA A 156 -4.94 16.53 6.65
N LEU A 157 -5.90 15.72 7.09
CA LEU A 157 -5.70 14.31 7.47
C LEU A 157 -5.04 13.51 6.34
N ASP A 158 -5.44 13.74 5.09
CA ASP A 158 -4.94 13.04 3.90
C ASP A 158 -3.44 13.31 3.66
N THR A 159 -3.02 14.54 3.90
CA THR A 159 -1.68 15.06 3.66
C THR A 159 -0.73 14.55 4.74
N THR A 160 -1.18 14.56 6.00
CA THR A 160 -0.43 13.98 7.12
C THR A 160 -0.31 12.47 6.96
N PHE A 161 -1.37 11.80 6.51
CA PHE A 161 -1.34 10.36 6.23
C PHE A 161 -0.41 10.01 5.06
N LEU A 162 -0.39 10.84 4.01
CA LEU A 162 0.56 10.73 2.90
C LEU A 162 2.01 10.82 3.39
N GLN A 163 2.31 11.81 4.24
CA GLN A 163 3.64 11.96 4.81
C GLN A 163 4.04 10.75 5.65
N PHE A 164 3.12 10.25 6.49
CA PHE A 164 3.31 9.01 7.24
C PHE A 164 3.63 7.82 6.31
N ILE A 165 2.77 7.53 5.34
CA ILE A 165 2.91 6.33 4.51
C ILE A 165 4.15 6.42 3.61
N ALA A 166 4.51 7.60 3.11
CA ALA A 166 5.75 7.80 2.35
C ALA A 166 6.99 7.57 3.24
N SER A 167 6.99 8.08 4.48
CA SER A 167 8.08 7.86 5.44
C SER A 167 8.22 6.38 5.82
N PHE A 168 7.09 5.70 6.01
CA PHE A 168 7.04 4.26 6.22
C PHE A 168 7.66 3.48 5.06
N LYS A 169 7.31 3.81 3.81
CA LYS A 169 7.87 3.16 2.61
C LYS A 169 9.36 3.44 2.43
N LEU A 170 9.83 4.60 2.85
CA LEU A 170 11.26 4.95 2.90
C LEU A 170 12.03 4.21 4.01
N LYS A 171 11.33 3.51 4.92
CA LYS A 171 11.85 2.95 6.18
C LYS A 171 12.42 4.04 7.10
N ASP A 172 11.98 5.29 6.94
CA ASP A 172 12.28 6.37 7.86
C ASP A 172 11.40 6.25 9.11
N LYS A 173 11.91 5.54 10.11
CA LYS A 173 11.20 5.29 11.36
C LYS A 173 10.93 6.57 12.15
N ALA A 174 11.83 7.56 12.08
CA ALA A 174 11.69 8.81 12.81
C ALA A 174 10.57 9.67 12.20
N GLY A 175 10.60 9.85 10.86
CA GLY A 175 9.54 10.53 10.13
C GLY A 175 8.19 9.84 10.30
N ALA A 176 8.12 8.52 10.12
CA ALA A 176 6.89 7.76 10.30
C ALA A 176 6.32 7.90 11.73
N LYS A 177 7.17 7.87 12.77
CA LYS A 177 6.72 8.09 14.15
C LYS A 177 6.22 9.51 14.38
N HIS A 178 6.90 10.52 13.84
CA HIS A 178 6.48 11.91 13.94
C HIS A 178 5.09 12.13 13.36
N TYR A 179 4.85 11.72 12.11
CA TYR A 179 3.53 11.88 11.47
C TYR A 179 2.45 11.00 12.09
N LEU A 180 2.79 9.86 12.69
CA LEU A 180 1.84 9.05 13.45
C LEU A 180 1.32 9.79 14.70
N ASN A 181 2.17 10.56 15.37
CA ASN A 181 1.75 11.37 16.51
C ASN A 181 0.77 12.46 16.05
N GLU A 182 1.11 13.19 14.98
CA GLU A 182 0.20 14.20 14.39
C GLU A 182 -1.15 13.58 13.98
N LEU A 183 -1.15 12.42 13.31
CA LEU A 183 -2.39 11.70 12.96
C LEU A 183 -3.23 11.31 14.17
N SER A 184 -2.58 11.00 15.30
CA SER A 184 -3.27 10.61 16.53
C SER A 184 -3.95 11.81 17.19
N GLU A 185 -3.33 12.99 17.14
CA GLU A 185 -3.88 14.25 17.64
C GLU A 185 -5.09 14.73 16.82
N MET A 186 -5.13 14.42 15.52
CA MET A 186 -6.26 14.72 14.63
C MET A 186 -7.53 13.88 14.93
N GLY A 187 -7.46 12.86 15.78
CA GLY A 187 -8.62 12.09 16.23
C GLY A 187 -9.23 11.11 15.21
N ASN A 188 -8.61 10.90 14.03
CA ASN A 188 -9.11 9.92 13.06
C ASN A 188 -8.64 8.49 13.40
N THR A 189 -9.58 7.65 13.83
CA THR A 189 -9.28 6.28 14.30
C THR A 189 -8.84 5.33 13.19
N LEU A 190 -9.37 5.47 11.97
CA LEU A 190 -9.01 4.64 10.82
C LEU A 190 -7.54 4.87 10.42
N ALA A 191 -7.18 6.13 10.14
CA ALA A 191 -5.85 6.50 9.69
C ALA A 191 -4.79 6.17 10.77
N SER A 192 -5.06 6.55 12.02
CA SER A 192 -4.14 6.28 13.13
C SER A 192 -3.98 4.78 13.43
N SER A 193 -5.06 3.98 13.42
CA SER A 193 -4.95 2.54 13.64
C SER A 193 -4.20 1.85 12.49
N TYR A 194 -4.47 2.25 11.25
CA TYR A 194 -3.75 1.71 10.09
C TYR A 194 -2.26 2.03 10.17
N ALA A 195 -1.92 3.27 10.51
CA ALA A 195 -0.55 3.71 10.68
C ALA A 195 0.18 2.98 11.84
N LYS A 196 -0.48 2.79 13.00
CA LYS A 196 0.06 2.01 14.12
C LYS A 196 0.34 0.57 13.72
N MET A 197 -0.60 -0.09 13.05
CA MET A 197 -0.44 -1.45 12.53
C MET A 197 0.80 -1.57 11.63
N LEU A 198 0.97 -0.64 10.69
CA LEU A 198 2.14 -0.62 9.81
C LEU A 198 3.45 -0.45 10.59
N LEU A 199 3.52 0.56 11.45
CA LEU A 199 4.75 0.88 12.18
C LEU A 199 5.16 -0.25 13.14
N PHE A 200 4.20 -0.90 13.78
CA PHE A 200 4.46 -2.04 14.66
C PHE A 200 4.91 -3.28 13.89
N ASN A 201 4.32 -3.58 12.73
CA ASN A 201 4.86 -4.60 11.83
C ASN A 201 6.32 -4.32 11.45
N LEU A 202 6.65 -3.07 11.09
CA LEU A 202 8.03 -2.67 10.71
C LEU A 202 9.02 -2.79 11.87
N ASN A 203 8.56 -2.65 13.11
CA ASN A 203 9.38 -2.77 14.32
C ASN A 203 9.40 -4.18 14.92
N GLY A 204 8.68 -5.14 14.33
CA GLY A 204 8.59 -6.50 14.85
C GLY A 204 7.70 -6.65 16.09
N LEU A 205 6.87 -5.64 16.39
CA LEU A 205 5.90 -5.63 17.49
C LEU A 205 4.58 -6.22 16.99
N TYR A 206 4.57 -7.53 16.73
CA TYR A 206 3.50 -8.17 15.96
C TYR A 206 2.20 -8.31 16.75
N GLU A 207 2.25 -8.50 18.06
CA GLU A 207 1.07 -8.53 18.93
C GLU A 207 0.33 -7.20 18.93
N GLU A 208 1.04 -6.09 19.12
CA GLU A 208 0.47 -4.74 19.08
C GLU A 208 -0.05 -4.41 17.68
N SER A 209 0.67 -4.84 16.64
CA SER A 209 0.16 -4.73 15.29
C SER A 209 -1.16 -5.47 15.10
N LEU A 210 -1.32 -6.67 15.66
CA LEU A 210 -2.56 -7.44 15.56
C LEU A 210 -3.71 -6.77 16.31
N MET A 211 -3.45 -6.11 17.44
CA MET A 211 -4.47 -5.33 18.14
C MET A 211 -5.05 -4.22 17.27
N HIS A 212 -4.18 -3.50 16.55
CA HIS A 212 -4.62 -2.45 15.62
C HIS A 212 -5.23 -3.00 14.33
N ALA A 213 -4.77 -4.15 13.84
CA ALA A 213 -5.44 -4.80 12.72
C ALA A 213 -6.86 -5.26 13.11
N GLU A 214 -7.05 -5.77 14.33
CA GLU A 214 -8.37 -6.20 14.83
C GLU A 214 -9.37 -5.04 14.93
N SER A 215 -8.93 -3.84 15.33
CA SER A 215 -9.82 -2.65 15.32
C SER A 215 -10.25 -2.24 13.90
N LEU A 216 -9.42 -2.54 12.90
CA LEU A 216 -9.65 -2.31 11.48
C LEU A 216 -10.39 -3.45 10.76
N LEU A 217 -10.73 -4.53 11.47
CA LEU A 217 -11.43 -5.69 10.92
C LEU A 217 -12.81 -5.84 11.57
N THR A 218 -13.47 -4.69 11.73
CA THR A 218 -14.83 -4.57 12.29
C THR A 218 -15.79 -3.97 11.25
N LYS A 219 -17.10 -4.14 11.45
CA LYS A 219 -18.11 -3.55 10.55
C LYS A 219 -18.07 -2.01 10.47
N LYS A 220 -17.42 -1.33 11.42
CA LYS A 220 -17.34 0.15 11.48
C LYS A 220 -16.08 0.72 10.83
N SER A 221 -14.99 -0.04 10.80
CA SER A 221 -13.66 0.48 10.43
C SER A 221 -12.89 -0.45 9.50
N PHE A 222 -13.61 -1.24 8.71
CA PHE A 222 -13.05 -2.26 7.85
C PHE A 222 -11.98 -1.71 6.89
N SER A 223 -10.80 -2.31 6.91
CA SER A 223 -9.73 -2.08 5.95
C SER A 223 -9.22 -3.40 5.36
N VAL A 224 -9.23 -3.48 4.04
CA VAL A 224 -8.72 -4.65 3.32
C VAL A 224 -7.24 -4.87 3.62
N GLY A 225 -6.44 -3.80 3.67
CA GLY A 225 -5.01 -3.87 3.99
C GLY A 225 -4.74 -4.51 5.35
N ALA A 226 -5.65 -4.35 6.32
CA ALA A 226 -5.49 -4.96 7.63
C ALA A 226 -5.49 -6.50 7.58
N LEU A 227 -6.17 -7.13 6.62
CA LEU A 227 -6.11 -8.58 6.41
C LEU A 227 -4.68 -9.03 6.06
N TYR A 228 -4.02 -8.32 5.13
CA TYR A 228 -2.65 -8.62 4.71
C TYR A 228 -1.65 -8.46 5.87
N TYR A 229 -1.67 -7.31 6.54
CA TYR A 229 -0.70 -7.04 7.62
C TYR A 229 -0.96 -7.87 8.88
N ALA A 230 -2.20 -8.24 9.17
CA ALA A 230 -2.52 -9.22 10.21
C ALA A 230 -2.00 -10.62 9.85
N SER A 231 -2.13 -11.02 8.58
CA SER A 231 -1.60 -12.31 8.11
C SER A 231 -0.08 -12.39 8.27
N LEU A 232 0.62 -11.30 7.90
CA LEU A 232 2.06 -11.17 8.12
C LEU A 232 2.43 -11.30 9.60
N ALA A 233 1.75 -10.55 10.48
CA ALA A 233 2.01 -10.58 11.91
C ALA A 233 1.76 -11.97 12.52
N LEU A 234 0.65 -12.64 12.17
CA LEU A 234 0.36 -14.01 12.58
C LEU A 234 1.44 -15.00 12.11
N PHE A 235 1.91 -14.86 10.87
CA PHE A 235 2.97 -15.70 10.34
C PHE A 235 4.29 -15.52 11.10
N LYS A 236 4.66 -14.28 11.41
CA LYS A 236 5.86 -13.96 12.20
C LYS A 236 5.76 -14.47 13.64
N LEU A 237 4.57 -14.49 14.21
CA LEU A 237 4.25 -15.09 15.52
C LEU A 237 4.09 -16.61 15.48
N ARG A 238 4.35 -17.27 14.34
CA ARG A 238 4.20 -18.72 14.16
C ARG A 238 2.79 -19.27 14.40
N LYS A 239 1.76 -18.41 14.32
CA LYS A 239 0.34 -18.81 14.34
C LYS A 239 -0.10 -19.23 12.95
N ILE A 240 0.51 -20.30 12.43
CA ILE A 240 0.43 -20.68 11.00
C ILE A 240 -0.99 -20.97 10.51
N PRO A 241 -1.86 -21.71 11.23
CA PRO A 241 -3.23 -21.97 10.76
C PRO A 241 -4.03 -20.67 10.55
N ASP A 242 -3.91 -19.76 11.51
CA ASP A 242 -4.54 -18.44 11.48
C ASP A 242 -4.01 -17.58 10.34
N ALA A 243 -2.68 -17.59 10.13
CA ALA A 243 -2.03 -16.87 9.04
C ALA A 243 -2.49 -17.39 7.66
N LYS A 244 -2.57 -18.71 7.47
CA LYS A 244 -3.06 -19.35 6.24
C LYS A 244 -4.51 -18.98 5.94
N ALA A 245 -5.37 -19.04 6.94
CA ALA A 245 -6.78 -18.69 6.78
C ALA A 245 -6.94 -17.21 6.37
N LEU A 246 -6.22 -16.31 7.03
CA LEU A 246 -6.37 -14.89 6.79
C LEU A 246 -5.73 -14.41 5.49
N VAL A 247 -4.57 -14.97 5.11
CA VAL A 247 -3.91 -14.61 3.84
C VAL A 247 -4.73 -15.10 2.65
N GLY A 248 -5.35 -16.28 2.77
CA GLY A 248 -6.29 -16.80 1.77
C GLY A 248 -7.53 -15.91 1.59
N GLU A 249 -7.99 -15.25 2.66
CA GLU A 249 -9.04 -14.24 2.56
C GLU A 249 -8.51 -12.92 1.95
N ALA A 250 -7.32 -12.48 2.34
CA ALA A 250 -6.72 -11.23 1.86
C ALA A 250 -6.53 -11.20 0.33
N ILE A 251 -6.04 -12.30 -0.27
CA ILE A 251 -5.77 -12.37 -1.72
C ILE A 251 -7.02 -12.30 -2.60
N LYS A 252 -8.22 -12.52 -2.04
CA LYS A 252 -9.48 -12.31 -2.77
C LYS A 252 -9.72 -10.83 -3.11
N TYR A 253 -9.09 -9.93 -2.35
CA TYR A 253 -9.33 -8.48 -2.42
C TYR A 253 -8.06 -7.67 -2.69
N ILE A 254 -6.87 -8.28 -2.52
CA ILE A 254 -5.58 -7.65 -2.76
C ILE A 254 -4.80 -8.49 -3.77
N SER A 255 -4.57 -7.92 -4.95
CA SER A 255 -3.82 -8.57 -6.05
C SER A 255 -2.43 -7.97 -6.26
N THR A 256 -1.83 -7.37 -5.23
CA THR A 256 -0.47 -6.82 -5.33
C THR A 256 0.55 -7.95 -5.34
N PRO A 257 1.69 -7.80 -6.06
CA PRO A 257 2.76 -8.81 -6.05
C PRO A 257 3.21 -9.19 -4.63
N SER A 258 3.29 -8.24 -3.71
CA SER A 258 3.66 -8.49 -2.31
C SER A 258 2.64 -9.34 -1.55
N ALA A 259 1.34 -9.16 -1.81
CA ALA A 259 0.29 -9.97 -1.20
C ALA A 259 0.32 -11.42 -1.70
N LEU A 260 0.55 -11.60 -3.01
CA LEU A 260 0.71 -12.92 -3.63
C LEU A 260 1.97 -13.63 -3.12
N ALA A 261 3.11 -12.93 -3.05
CA ALA A 261 4.33 -13.50 -2.50
C ALA A 261 4.17 -13.92 -1.03
N LEU A 262 3.53 -13.09 -0.19
CA LEU A 262 3.24 -13.47 1.20
C LEU A 262 2.33 -14.68 1.29
N HIS A 263 1.31 -14.76 0.43
CA HIS A 263 0.44 -15.93 0.35
C HIS A 263 1.25 -17.19 0.04
N ASP A 264 2.09 -17.16 -0.98
CA ASP A 264 2.86 -18.32 -1.42
C ASP A 264 3.87 -18.76 -0.34
N ASP A 265 4.54 -17.80 0.32
CA ASP A 265 5.43 -18.06 1.46
C ASP A 265 4.68 -18.76 2.61
N ILE A 266 3.50 -18.25 2.99
CA ILE A 266 2.71 -18.81 4.09
C ILE A 266 2.14 -20.20 3.72
N MET A 267 1.69 -20.38 2.47
CA MET A 267 1.04 -21.61 2.02
C MET A 267 2.02 -22.75 1.76
N SER A 268 3.25 -22.43 1.36
CA SER A 268 4.36 -23.39 1.23
C SER A 268 5.02 -23.72 2.58
N PHE A 269 4.84 -22.89 3.60
CA PHE A 269 5.45 -23.11 4.91
C PHE A 269 5.08 -24.48 5.51
N GLY A 270 6.11 -25.29 5.78
CA GLY A 270 6.01 -26.63 6.36
C GLY A 270 5.77 -27.77 5.37
N LYS A 271 5.77 -27.50 4.05
CA LYS A 271 5.82 -28.54 3.01
C LYS A 271 7.28 -28.82 2.69
N ILE A 272 7.80 -29.96 3.14
CA ILE A 272 9.08 -30.55 2.73
C ILE A 272 8.74 -31.77 1.87
#